data_AF-A0A9E2BYG7-F1
#
_entry.id   AF-A0A9E2BYG7-F1
#
_cell.length_a   1.000
_cell.length_b   1.000
_cell.length_c   1.000
_cell.angle_alpha   90.00
_cell.angle_beta   90.00
_cell.angle_gamma   90.00
#
_symmetry.space_group_name_H-M   'P 1'
#
loop_
_entity.id
_entity.type
_entity.pdbx_description
1 polymer ?
#
loop_
_entity_poly.entity_id
_entity_poly.type
_entity_poly.pdbx_seq_one_letter_code
_entity_poly.pdbx_strand_id
1 'polypeptide(L)'
;MTLDPFEHSDNYRDMIEVKLEQVLQEYPAAVISKVIRKVIENLVITERVAEAKGFQITDQDKRNLIERDYEDIQAEVDRAMGGMLGSIISREGG
;
A
#
# COMPACT_ATOMS: atom_id res chain seq x y z
N MET A 1 6.30 16.89 -26.57
CA MET A 1 5.82 15.58 -26.12
C MET A 1 6.56 15.26 -24.84
N THR A 2 5.90 15.38 -23.69
CA THR A 2 6.43 14.84 -22.44
C THR A 2 6.26 13.34 -22.55
N LEU A 3 7.37 12.65 -22.82
CA LEU A 3 7.47 11.21 -22.62
C LEU A 3 7.06 10.95 -21.18
N ASP A 4 5.96 10.22 -21.01
CA ASP A 4 5.56 9.74 -19.72
C ASP A 4 6.59 8.68 -19.32
N PRO A 5 7.42 8.90 -18.29
CA PRO A 5 8.50 7.97 -17.95
C PRO A 5 7.99 6.61 -17.44
N PHE A 6 6.67 6.39 -17.44
CA PHE A 6 5.99 5.20 -16.95
C PHE A 6 5.75 4.11 -18.02
N GLU A 7 6.05 4.34 -19.31
CA GLU A 7 5.81 3.33 -20.35
C GLU A 7 6.85 2.21 -20.40
N HIS A 8 8.00 2.30 -19.68
CA HIS A 8 9.17 1.44 -19.95
C HIS A 8 9.97 0.90 -18.76
N SER A 9 9.49 0.93 -17.50
CA SER A 9 10.23 0.27 -16.42
C SER A 9 9.73 -1.16 -16.18
N ASP A 10 10.51 -2.15 -16.58
CA ASP A 10 10.22 -3.59 -16.41
C ASP A 10 10.19 -4.07 -14.94
N ASN A 11 10.22 -3.17 -13.95
CA ASN A 11 10.12 -3.52 -12.53
C ASN A 11 9.30 -2.49 -11.72
N TYR A 12 7.99 -2.72 -11.66
CA TYR A 12 7.01 -1.86 -10.98
C TYR A 12 7.33 -1.63 -9.48
N ARG A 13 7.97 -2.61 -8.82
CA ARG A 13 8.40 -2.51 -7.43
C ARG A 13 9.46 -1.42 -7.22
N ASP A 14 10.52 -1.43 -8.02
CA ASP A 14 11.61 -0.45 -7.91
C ASP A 14 11.08 0.98 -8.11
N MET A 15 10.10 1.14 -8.99
CA MET A 15 9.42 2.42 -9.21
C MET A 15 8.64 2.88 -7.97
N ILE A 16 7.93 1.99 -7.28
CA ILE A 16 7.21 2.30 -6.04
C ILE A 16 8.17 2.76 -4.95
N GLU A 17 9.29 2.06 -4.77
CA GLU A 17 10.29 2.39 -3.76
C GLU A 17 10.84 3.81 -3.98
N VAL A 18 11.26 4.12 -5.21
CA VAL A 18 11.75 5.46 -5.58
C VAL A 18 10.68 6.54 -5.35
N LYS A 19 9.41 6.25 -5.68
CA LYS A 19 8.32 7.21 -5.49
C LYS A 19 7.95 7.40 -4.03
N LEU A 20 8.01 6.35 -3.22
CA LEU A 20 7.83 6.47 -1.78
C LEU A 20 8.90 7.37 -1.17
N GLU A 21 10.17 7.16 -1.51
CA GLU A 21 11.26 8.02 -1.05
C GLU A 21 11.04 9.48 -1.45
N GLN A 22 10.66 9.72 -2.70
CA GLN A 22 10.35 11.06 -3.20
C GLN A 22 9.21 11.71 -2.39
N VAL A 23 8.11 10.98 -2.18
CA VAL A 23 6.95 11.49 -1.43
C VAL A 23 7.32 11.82 0.02
N LEU A 24 8.11 10.97 0.67
CA LEU A 24 8.57 11.19 2.04
C LEU A 24 9.47 12.42 2.18
N GLN A 25 10.21 12.79 1.13
CA GLN A 25 11.08 13.96 1.11
C GLN A 25 10.34 15.25 0.73
N GLU A 26 9.38 15.18 -0.19
CA GLU A 26 8.75 16.36 -0.79
C GLU A 26 7.47 16.82 -0.08
N TYR A 27 6.74 15.92 0.60
CA TYR A 27 5.43 16.23 1.15
C TYR A 27 5.48 16.48 2.67
N PRO A 28 4.68 17.43 3.20
CA PRO A 28 4.63 17.67 4.64
C PRO A 28 4.14 16.42 5.41
N ALA A 29 4.79 16.11 6.53
CA ALA A 29 4.41 15.00 7.41
C ALA A 29 2.93 15.04 7.84
N ALA A 30 2.34 16.24 7.94
CA ALA A 30 0.92 16.43 8.26
C ALA A 30 -0.03 15.88 7.16
N VAL A 31 0.41 15.86 5.90
CA VAL A 31 -0.37 15.28 4.78
C VAL A 31 -0.19 13.77 4.77
N ILE A 32 1.07 13.31 4.85
CA ILE A 32 1.42 11.89 4.85
C ILE A 32 0.72 11.16 6.02
N SER A 33 0.73 11.73 7.22
CA SER A 33 0.10 11.14 8.41
C SER A 33 -1.41 10.93 8.28
N LYS A 34 -2.13 11.77 7.52
CA LYS A 34 -3.56 11.56 7.26
C LYS A 34 -3.80 10.32 6.40
N VAL A 35 -3.01 10.14 5.35
CA VAL A 35 -3.12 8.96 4.47
C VAL A 35 -2.72 7.70 5.22
N ILE A 36 -1.61 7.72 5.98
CA ILE A 36 -1.19 6.58 6.82
C ILE A 36 -2.28 6.22 7.83
N ARG A 37 -2.87 7.21 8.52
CA ARG A 37 -3.96 6.97 9.47
C ARG A 37 -5.15 6.28 8.79
N LYS A 38 -5.52 6.69 7.57
CA LYS A 38 -6.61 6.07 6.81
C LYS A 38 -6.29 4.64 6.37
N VAL A 39 -5.05 4.37 5.96
CA VAL A 39 -4.61 3.00 5.63
C VAL A 39 -4.73 2.11 6.86
N ILE A 40 -4.25 2.56 8.02
CA ILE A 40 -4.37 1.82 9.29
C ILE A 40 -5.84 1.63 9.69
N GLU A 41 -6.68 2.66 9.54
CA GLU A 41 -8.12 2.58 9.83
C GLU A 41 -8.79 1.51 8.96
N ASN A 42 -8.48 1.45 7.66
CA ASN A 42 -9.01 0.43 6.76
C ASN A 42 -8.56 -0.98 7.16
N LEU A 43 -7.31 -1.16 7.61
CA LEU A 43 -6.81 -2.44 8.13
C LEU A 43 -7.61 -2.86 9.37
N VAL A 44 -7.79 -1.96 10.34
CA VAL A 44 -8.55 -2.23 11.57
C VAL A 44 -10.01 -2.56 11.26
N ILE A 45 -10.67 -1.81 10.37
CA ILE A 45 -12.05 -2.10 9.94
C ILE A 45 -12.14 -3.50 9.32
N THR A 46 -11.18 -3.87 8.47
CA THR A 46 -11.14 -5.19 7.82
C THR A 46 -10.99 -6.31 8.86
N GLU A 47 -10.12 -6.14 9.86
CA GLU A 47 -9.98 -7.08 10.98
C GLU A 47 -11.28 -7.19 11.77
N ARG A 48 -11.92 -6.07 12.12
CA ARG A 48 -13.21 -6.07 12.83
C ARG A 48 -14.32 -6.77 12.04
N VAL A 49 -14.35 -6.59 10.72
CA VAL A 49 -15.32 -7.26 9.84
C VAL A 49 -15.06 -8.77 9.79
N ALA A 50 -13.80 -9.20 9.77
CA ALA A 50 -13.43 -10.61 9.82
C ALA A 50 -13.82 -11.25 11.17
N GLU A 51 -13.49 -10.59 12.28
CA GLU A 51 -13.88 -11.00 13.63
C GLU A 51 -15.40 -11.12 13.78
N ALA A 52 -16.15 -10.14 13.28
CA ALA A 52 -17.62 -10.14 13.32
C ALA A 52 -18.25 -11.30 12.54
N LYS A 53 -17.55 -11.84 11.54
CA LYS A 53 -17.94 -13.03 10.78
C LYS A 53 -17.46 -14.34 11.42
N GLY A 54 -16.80 -14.28 12.57
CA GLY A 54 -16.28 -15.44 13.30
C GLY A 54 -14.93 -15.95 12.78
N PHE A 55 -14.24 -15.19 11.92
CA PHE A 55 -12.89 -15.56 11.52
C PHE A 55 -11.90 -15.17 12.62
N GLN A 56 -11.01 -16.10 12.97
CA GLN A 56 -9.79 -15.81 13.73
C GLN A 56 -8.61 -15.99 12.78
N ILE A 57 -7.89 -14.91 12.49
CA ILE A 57 -6.68 -14.95 11.69
C ILE A 57 -5.51 -14.98 12.68
N THR A 58 -4.89 -16.14 12.85
CA THR A 58 -3.71 -16.26 13.74
C THR A 58 -2.44 -15.80 13.02
N ASP A 59 -1.39 -15.50 13.79
CA ASP A 59 -0.07 -15.23 13.21
C ASP A 59 0.48 -16.41 12.40
N GLN A 60 0.08 -17.64 12.76
CA GLN A 60 0.47 -18.82 11.99
C GLN A 60 -0.24 -18.88 10.63
N ASP A 61 -1.53 -18.52 10.57
CA ASP A 61 -2.26 -18.46 9.31
C ASP A 61 -1.65 -17.42 8.38
N LYS A 62 -1.26 -16.24 8.91
CA LYS A 62 -0.57 -15.20 8.15
C LYS A 62 0.77 -15.70 7.60
N ARG A 63 1.58 -16.38 8.43
CA ARG A 63 2.85 -16.98 7.98
C ARG A 63 2.65 -18.00 6.88
N ASN A 64 1.73 -18.95 7.07
CA ASN A 64 1.43 -19.97 6.07
C ASN A 64 0.97 -19.36 4.74
N LEU A 65 0.17 -18.28 4.80
CA LEU A 65 -0.31 -17.58 3.62
C LEU A 65 0.84 -16.90 2.87
N ILE A 66 1.73 -16.20 3.59
CA ILE A 66 2.91 -15.56 3.02
C ILE A 66 3.86 -16.60 2.40
N GLU A 67 4.08 -17.73 3.05
CA GLU A 67 4.95 -18.80 2.52
C GLU A 67 4.39 -19.44 1.25
N ARG A 68 3.07 -19.53 1.12
CA ARG A 68 2.41 -20.14 -0.04
C ARG A 68 2.26 -19.18 -1.22
N ASP A 69 1.84 -17.95 -0.95
CA ASP A 69 1.35 -17.00 -1.97
C ASP A 69 2.20 -15.72 -2.00
N TYR A 70 3.50 -15.81 -1.64
CA TYR A 70 4.38 -14.64 -1.45
C TYR A 70 4.35 -13.66 -2.64
N GLU A 71 4.57 -14.15 -3.86
CA GLU A 71 4.68 -13.30 -5.05
C GLU A 71 3.38 -12.56 -5.34
N ASP A 72 2.25 -13.25 -5.25
CA ASP A 72 0.92 -12.66 -5.44
C ASP A 72 0.60 -11.62 -4.37
N ILE A 73 0.91 -11.93 -3.10
CA ILE A 73 0.76 -10.99 -1.98
C ILE A 73 1.62 -9.76 -2.21
N GLN A 74 2.89 -9.92 -2.59
CA GLN A 74 3.75 -8.77 -2.83
C GLN A 74 3.26 -7.93 -4.02
N ALA A 75 2.75 -8.55 -5.08
CA ALA A 75 2.16 -7.82 -6.20
C ALA A 75 0.89 -7.03 -5.79
N GLU A 76 0.10 -7.56 -4.85
CA GLU A 76 -1.02 -6.83 -4.24
C GLU A 76 -0.55 -5.68 -3.34
N VAL A 77 0.49 -5.90 -2.53
CA VAL A 77 1.11 -4.86 -1.72
C VAL A 77 1.64 -3.74 -2.60
N ASP A 78 2.35 -4.06 -3.68
CA ASP A 78 2.88 -3.08 -4.64
C ASP A 78 1.73 -2.26 -5.27
N ARG A 79 0.63 -2.91 -5.67
CA ARG A 79 -0.58 -2.21 -6.15
C ARG A 79 -1.19 -1.28 -5.09
N ALA A 80 -1.33 -1.75 -3.86
CA ALA A 80 -1.87 -0.95 -2.76
C ALA A 80 -0.97 0.25 -2.41
N MET A 81 0.35 0.07 -2.44
CA MET A 81 1.34 1.12 -2.26
C MET A 81 1.23 2.19 -3.35
N GLY A 82 1.06 1.79 -4.61
CA GLY A 82 0.79 2.72 -5.71
C GLY A 82 -0.45 3.60 -5.46
N GLY A 83 -1.55 3.00 -4.99
CA GLY A 83 -2.76 3.73 -4.63
C GLY A 83 -2.58 4.70 -3.45
N MET A 84 -1.82 4.29 -2.43
CA MET A 84 -1.46 5.15 -1.30
C MET A 84 -0.64 6.36 -1.76
N LEU A 85 0.39 6.15 -2.59
CA LEU A 85 1.22 7.23 -3.13
C LEU A 85 0.40 8.19 -3.98
N GLY A 86 -0.48 7.67 -4.84
CA GLY A 86 -1.43 8.47 -5.61
C GLY A 86 -2.29 9.38 -4.73
N SER A 87 -2.80 8.85 -3.60
CA SER A 87 -3.60 9.62 -2.65
C SER A 87 -2.80 10.74 -1.96
N ILE A 88 -1.53 10.50 -1.63
CA ILE A 88 -0.66 11.54 -1.04
C ILE A 88 -0.42 12.66 -2.07
N ILE A 89 -0.09 12.30 -3.31
CA ILE A 89 0.20 13.24 -4.40
C ILE A 89 -1.03 14.06 -4.75
N SER A 90 -2.21 13.44 -4.88
CA SER A 90 -3.46 14.13 -5.20
C SER A 90 -3.97 15.02 -4.07
N ARG A 91 -3.41 14.90 -2.85
CA ARG A 91 -3.90 15.50 -1.59
C ARG A 91 -5.34 15.12 -1.28
N GLU A 92 -5.87 14.11 -1.95
CA GLU A 92 -7.13 13.50 -1.55
C GLU A 92 -6.80 12.71 -0.28
N GLY A 93 -7.51 13.00 0.80
CA GLY A 93 -7.43 12.21 2.04
C GLY A 93 -8.00 10.80 1.88
N GLY A 94 -7.99 10.27 0.65
CA GLY A 94 -8.87 9.26 0.07
C GLY A 94 -10.35 9.56 0.19
#